data_AF-A0A540UUN6-F1
#
_entry.id   AF-A0A540UUN6-F1
#
_cell.length_a   1.000
_cell.length_b   1.000
_cell.length_c   1.000
_cell.angle_alpha   90.00
_cell.angle_beta   90.00
_cell.angle_gamma   90.00
#
_symmetry.space_group_name_H-M   'P 1'
#
loop_
_entity.id
_entity.type
_entity.pdbx_description
1 polymer ?
#
loop_
_entity_poly.entity_id
_entity_poly.type
_entity_poly.pdbx_seq_one_letter_code
_entity_poly.pdbx_strand_id
1 'polypeptide(L)' 'MTLLELTFLTIALLSVTWMAVIWVWALRFVRKCREQVEYYQHPNVQCQIARHVLEHGWYSKGGEVFR' A
#
# COMPACT_ATOMS: atom_id res chain seq x y z
N MET A 1 -5.33 21.89 -38.29
CA MET A 1 -4.46 20.96 -37.55
C MET A 1 -4.00 19.87 -38.50
N THR A 2 -2.71 19.55 -38.47
CA THR A 2 -2.16 18.43 -39.23
C THR A 2 -2.41 17.11 -38.48
N LEU A 3 -2.35 15.98 -39.21
CA LEU A 3 -2.53 14.65 -38.64
C LEU A 3 -1.49 14.37 -37.53
N LEU A 4 -0.27 14.90 -37.72
CA LEU A 4 0.83 14.81 -36.77
C LEU A 4 0.54 15.57 -35.47
N GLU A 5 0.07 16.82 -35.55
CA GLU A 5 -0.35 17.59 -34.37
C GLU A 5 -1.44 16.89 -33.56
N LEU A 6 -2.42 16.28 -34.25
CA LEU A 6 -3.48 15.51 -33.61
C LEU A 6 -2.91 14.30 -32.85
N THR A 7 -1.97 13.55 -33.45
CA THR A 7 -1.34 12.40 -32.80
C THR A 7 -0.48 12.79 -31.60
N PHE A 8 0.23 13.91 -31.65
CA PHE A 8 0.99 14.39 -30.50
C PHE A 8 0.07 14.81 -29.35
N LEU A 9 -1.03 15.49 -29.68
CA LEU A 9 -2.01 15.92 -28.68
C LEU A 9 -2.66 14.71 -27.98
N THR A 10 -3.02 13.67 -28.73
CA THR A 10 -3.62 12.46 -28.14
C THR A 10 -2.63 11.69 -27.28
N ILE A 11 -1.38 11.54 -27.70
CA ILE A 11 -0.32 10.90 -26.90
C ILE A 11 -0.07 11.70 -25.62
N ALA A 12 0.00 13.03 -25.71
CA ALA A 12 0.16 13.89 -24.54
C ALA A 12 -1.00 13.71 -23.54
N LEU A 13 -2.25 13.73 -24.02
CA LEU A 13 -3.43 13.52 -23.17
C LEU A 13 -3.44 12.12 -22.51
N LEU A 14 -3.06 11.08 -23.25
CA LEU A 14 -2.97 9.72 -22.72
C LEU A 14 -1.87 9.60 -21.65
N SER A 15 -0.73 10.26 -21.86
CA SER A 15 0.36 10.24 -20.88
C SER A 15 -0.02 10.94 -19.57
N VAL A 16 -0.69 12.09 -19.66
CA VAL A 16 -1.13 12.85 -18.48
C VAL A 16 -2.21 12.10 -17.72
N THR A 17 -3.17 11.50 -18.43
CA THR A 17 -4.23 10.70 -17.78
C THR A 17 -3.64 9.46 -17.11
N TRP A 18 -2.69 8.77 -17.73
CA TRP A 18 -2.03 7.62 -17.13
C TRP A 18 -1.21 7.99 -15.88
N MET A 19 -0.47 9.10 -15.92
CA MET A 19 0.24 9.61 -14.74
C MET A 19 -0.71 9.92 -13.58
N ALA A 20 -1.87 10.53 -13.86
CA ALA A 20 -2.87 10.80 -12.83
C ALA A 20 -3.42 9.52 -12.20
N VAL A 21 -3.68 8.47 -13.01
CA VAL A 21 -4.14 7.17 -12.51
C VAL A 21 -3.09 6.53 -11.60
N ILE A 22 -1.82 6.50 -12.02
CA ILE A 22 -0.71 5.94 -11.21
C ILE A 22 -0.59 6.72 -9.89
N TRP A 23 -0.66 8.04 -9.94
CA TRP A 23 -0.56 8.89 -8.76
C TRP A 23 -1.65 8.58 -7.73
N VAL A 24 -2.91 8.50 -8.17
CA VAL A 24 -4.04 8.16 -7.29
C VAL A 24 -3.88 6.75 -6.70
N TRP A 25 -3.43 5.79 -7.50
CA TRP A 25 -3.14 4.43 -7.03
C TRP A 25 -2.05 4.40 -5.96
N ALA A 26 -0.94 5.10 -6.20
CA ALA A 26 0.17 5.20 -5.25
C ALA A 26 -0.28 5.82 -3.92
N LEU A 27 -1.06 6.91 -3.98
CA LEU A 27 -1.61 7.55 -2.77
C LEU A 27 -2.52 6.59 -1.98
N ARG A 28 -3.40 5.86 -2.65
CA ARG A 28 -4.26 4.87 -2.00
C ARG A 28 -3.44 3.74 -1.36
N PHE A 29 -2.41 3.26 -2.06
CA PHE A 29 -1.53 2.22 -1.55
C PHE A 29 -0.76 2.68 -0.31
N VAL A 30 -0.13 3.86 -0.38
CA VAL A 30 0.60 4.46 0.76
C VAL A 30 -0.33 4.67 1.95
N ARG A 31 -1.54 5.18 1.71
CA ARG A 31 -2.53 5.36 2.77
C ARG A 31 -2.90 4.03 3.43
N LYS A 32 -3.18 2.99 2.65
CA LYS A 32 -3.49 1.66 3.16
C LYS A 32 -2.33 1.08 3.97
N CYS A 33 -1.10 1.20 3.49
CA CYS A 33 0.08 0.77 4.24
C CYS A 33 0.23 1.54 5.54
N ARG A 34 -0.01 2.85 5.54
CA ARG A 34 0.05 3.67 6.76
C ARG A 34 -1.03 3.26 7.76
N GLU A 35 -2.26 3.05 7.32
CA GLU A 35 -3.36 2.57 8.17
C GLU A 35 -3.05 1.19 8.76
N GLN A 36 -2.44 0.28 7.99
CA GLN A 36 -1.97 -1.01 8.50
C GLN A 36 -0.88 -0.84 9.56
N VAL A 37 0.16 -0.04 9.27
CA VAL A 37 1.24 0.23 10.23
C VAL A 37 0.68 0.82 11.52
N GLU A 38 -0.22 1.80 11.43
CA GLU A 38 -0.84 2.42 12.58
C GLU A 38 -1.66 1.43 13.42
N TYR A 39 -2.43 0.55 12.76
CA TYR A 39 -3.15 -0.53 13.43
C TYR A 39 -2.22 -1.44 14.23
N TYR A 40 -1.11 -1.89 13.62
CA TYR A 40 -0.15 -2.77 14.28
C TYR A 40 0.73 -2.07 15.32
N GLN A 41 0.92 -0.76 15.21
CA GLN A 41 1.63 0.04 16.21
C GLN A 41 0.75 0.39 17.42
N HIS A 42 -0.56 0.20 17.33
CA HIS A 42 -1.46 0.54 18.42
C HIS A 42 -1.17 -0.34 19.66
N PRO A 43 -0.96 0.25 20.87
CA PRO A 43 -0.51 -0.50 22.04
C PRO A 43 -1.39 -1.69 22.42
N ASN A 44 -2.72 -1.53 22.31
CA ASN A 44 -3.67 -2.61 22.57
C ASN A 44 -3.50 -3.80 21.60
N VAL A 45 -3.25 -3.53 20.33
CA VAL A 45 -3.03 -4.56 19.30
C VAL A 45 -1.70 -5.26 19.55
N GLN A 46 -0.63 -4.52 19.87
CA GLN A 46 0.65 -5.09 20.25
C GLN A 46 0.55 -6.00 21.49
N CYS A 47 -0.21 -5.59 22.51
CA CYS A 47 -0.47 -6.42 23.67
C CYS A 47 -1.23 -7.71 23.33
N GLN A 48 -2.21 -7.65 22.41
CA GLN A 48 -2.92 -8.85 21.92
C GLN A 48 -1.99 -9.78 21.15
N ILE A 49 -1.16 -9.23 20.25
CA ILE A 49 -0.13 -9.99 19.51
C ILE A 49 0.82 -10.69 20.48
N ALA A 50 1.34 -9.95 21.47
CA ALA A 50 2.26 -10.50 22.46
C ALA A 50 1.62 -11.62 23.30
N ARG A 51 0.37 -11.46 23.73
CA ARG A 51 -0.38 -12.53 24.42
C ARG A 51 -0.51 -13.77 23.56
N HIS A 52 -0.89 -13.61 22.29
CA HIS A 52 -1.07 -14.72 21.37
C HIS A 52 0.24 -15.51 21.15
N VAL A 53 1.37 -14.78 21.00
CA VAL A 53 2.71 -15.37 20.89
C VAL A 53 3.09 -16.18 22.13
N LEU A 54 2.78 -15.66 23.32
CA LEU A 54 3.06 -16.33 24.58
C LEU A 54 2.21 -17.59 24.76
N GLU A 55 0.91 -17.51 24.50
CA GLU A 55 -0.04 -18.63 24.61
C GLU A 55 0.33 -19.80 23.67
N HIS A 56 0.77 -19.49 22.45
CA HIS A 56 1.05 -20.51 21.44
C HIS A 56 2.53 -20.88 21.34
N GLY A 57 3.40 -20.30 22.17
CA GLY A 57 4.82 -20.62 22.21
C GLY A 57 5.60 -20.25 20.93
N TRP A 58 5.10 -19.32 20.13
CA TRP A 58 5.64 -19.02 18.79
C TRP A 58 7.05 -18.41 18.81
N TYR A 59 7.47 -17.86 19.95
CA TYR A 59 8.85 -17.41 20.19
C TYR A 59 9.89 -18.53 20.10
N SER A 60 9.49 -19.81 20.23
CA SER A 60 10.41 -20.95 20.21
C SER A 60 10.79 -21.43 18.80
N LYS A 61 9.98 -21.11 17.79
CA LYS A 61 10.15 -21.64 16.42
C LYS A 61 10.50 -20.57 15.38
N GLY A 62 10.60 -19.30 15.78
CA GLY A 62 10.97 -18.19 14.87
C GLY A 62 10.01 -18.03 13.69
N GLY A 63 8.78 -18.53 13.79
CA GLY A 63 7.77 -18.42 12.73
C GLY A 63 7.25 -17.00 12.62
N GLU A 64 6.94 -16.57 11.39
CA GLU A 64 6.21 -15.33 11.14
C GLU A 64 4.92 -15.33 11.98
N VAL A 65 4.87 -14.41 12.93
CA VAL A 65 3.78 -14.34 13.91
C VAL A 65 2.46 -13.94 13.23
N PHE A 66 2.47 -13.35 12.03
CA PHE A 66 1.24 -13.04 11.28
C PHE A 66 1.45 -12.99 9.76
N ARG A 67 0.38 -13.36 9.03
CA ARG A 67 0.17 -13.21 7.57
C ARG A 67 -0.80 -12.06 7.31
#